data_AF-U2T3W0-F1
#
_entry.id   AF-U2T3W0-F1
#
_cell.length_a   1.000
_cell.length_b   1.000
_cell.length_c   1.000
_cell.angle_alpha   90.00
_cell.angle_beta   90.00
_cell.angle_gamma   90.00
#
_symmetry.space_group_name_H-M   'P 1'
#
loop_
_entity.id
_entity.type
_entity.pdbx_description
1 polymer ?
#
loop_
_entity_poly.entity_id
_entity_poly.type
_entity_poly.pdbx_seq_one_letter_code
_entity_poly.pdbx_strand_id
1 'polypeptide(L)'
;MASESIALAVPRTVRRRVGYWRLTGAMVLQMLAASVALVGLIQGAGWWFALILTSAFLLVAGAGLRTLGVHRGFVPLLELVLGAMIMTAVFGGGTGLLGIIPTPATFVHWWQLLQQAMLSIYQQGTPAESLPEFLFLVVGGACLIAVVLDTLAVAVRAPAFTAVGVGAVLVVPGALLGDGLDPSALALSAIAYLWLLRADVR
;
A
#
# COMPACT_ATOMS: atom_id res chain seq x y z
N MET A 1 3.09 -52.79 -13.48
CA MET A 1 2.34 -51.98 -12.50
C MET A 1 3.33 -51.34 -11.52
N ALA A 2 4.06 -50.32 -11.98
CA ALA A 2 4.94 -49.51 -11.14
C ALA A 2 4.85 -48.08 -11.66
N SER A 3 3.83 -47.34 -11.22
CA SER A 3 3.75 -45.90 -11.39
C SER A 3 4.51 -45.27 -10.22
N GLU A 4 5.84 -45.23 -10.32
CA GLU A 4 6.66 -44.37 -9.46
C GLU A 4 6.31 -42.93 -9.81
N SER A 5 5.46 -42.32 -9.00
CA SER A 5 5.24 -40.88 -9.00
C SER A 5 6.55 -40.20 -8.60
N ILE A 6 7.30 -39.75 -9.61
CA ILE A 6 8.40 -38.80 -9.43
C ILE A 6 7.78 -37.51 -8.88
N ALA A 7 7.62 -37.46 -7.56
CA ALA A 7 7.33 -36.24 -6.84
C ALA A 7 8.58 -35.38 -6.97
N LEU A 8 8.64 -34.56 -8.02
CA LEU A 8 9.66 -33.54 -8.21
C LEU A 8 9.72 -32.70 -6.93
N ALA A 9 10.72 -32.96 -6.09
CA ALA A 9 10.92 -32.26 -4.84
C ALA A 9 11.30 -30.81 -5.18
N VAL A 10 10.29 -29.93 -5.23
CA VAL A 10 10.48 -28.51 -5.50
C VAL A 10 11.48 -27.96 -4.49
N PRO A 11 12.59 -27.34 -4.94
CA PRO A 11 13.60 -26.81 -4.04
C PRO A 11 12.98 -25.86 -3.01
N ARG A 12 13.43 -25.94 -1.74
CA ARG A 12 12.92 -25.09 -0.63
C ARG A 12 12.96 -23.58 -0.95
N THR A 13 13.87 -23.15 -1.82
CA THR A 13 14.01 -21.77 -2.31
C THR A 13 12.87 -21.35 -3.25
N VAL A 14 12.46 -22.25 -4.16
CA VAL A 14 11.34 -22.01 -5.09
C VAL A 14 10.03 -21.91 -4.31
N ARG A 15 9.80 -22.78 -3.32
CA ARG A 15 8.61 -22.72 -2.46
C ARG A 15 8.52 -21.42 -1.66
N ARG A 16 9.65 -20.88 -1.19
CA ARG A 16 9.70 -19.55 -0.53
C ARG A 16 9.38 -18.41 -1.49
N ARG A 17 9.94 -18.41 -2.71
CA ARG A 17 9.64 -17.37 -3.71
C ARG A 17 8.16 -17.34 -4.07
N VAL A 18 7.56 -18.50 -4.34
CA VAL A 18 6.12 -18.59 -4.64
C VAL A 18 5.27 -18.08 -3.47
N GLY A 19 5.68 -18.35 -2.23
CA GLY A 19 5.00 -17.81 -1.04
C GLY A 19 5.00 -16.28 -0.98
N TYR A 20 6.11 -15.63 -1.29
CA TYR A 20 6.17 -14.15 -1.30
C TYR A 20 5.24 -13.55 -2.35
N TRP A 21 5.29 -14.04 -3.58
CA TRP A 21 4.43 -13.52 -4.66
C TRP A 21 2.94 -13.72 -4.39
N ARG A 22 2.55 -14.84 -3.75
CA ARG A 22 1.16 -15.09 -3.34
C ARG A 22 0.68 -14.08 -2.30
N LEU A 23 1.50 -13.82 -1.27
CA LEU A 23 1.19 -12.83 -0.23
C LEU A 23 1.13 -11.41 -0.79
N THR A 24 2.10 -11.03 -1.63
CA THR A 24 2.13 -9.74 -2.31
C THR A 24 0.89 -9.53 -3.17
N GLY A 25 0.48 -10.53 -3.95
CA GLY A 25 -0.76 -10.46 -4.73
C GLY A 25 -1.99 -10.24 -3.84
N ALA A 26 -2.06 -10.91 -2.69
CA ALA A 26 -3.16 -10.72 -1.75
C ALA A 26 -3.17 -9.31 -1.11
N MET A 27 -2.01 -8.73 -0.80
CA MET A 27 -1.93 -7.35 -0.30
C MET A 27 -2.34 -6.32 -1.35
N VAL A 28 -1.96 -6.52 -2.61
CA VAL A 28 -2.39 -5.65 -3.71
C VAL A 28 -3.91 -5.72 -3.86
N LEU A 29 -4.50 -6.92 -3.77
CA LEU A 29 -5.96 -7.08 -3.72
C LEU A 29 -6.58 -6.36 -2.52
N GLN A 30 -5.91 -6.37 -1.37
CA GLN A 30 -6.37 -5.66 -0.18
C GLN A 30 -6.35 -4.13 -0.37
N MET A 31 -5.31 -3.59 -1.03
CA MET A 31 -5.25 -2.17 -1.39
C MET A 31 -6.33 -1.79 -2.41
N LEU A 32 -6.56 -2.64 -3.42
CA LEU A 32 -7.64 -2.48 -4.39
C LEU A 32 -9.00 -2.44 -3.70
N ALA A 33 -9.28 -3.41 -2.81
CA ALA A 33 -10.54 -3.47 -2.09
C ALA A 33 -10.74 -2.26 -1.17
N ALA A 34 -9.71 -1.87 -0.41
CA ALA A 34 -9.76 -0.70 0.46
C ALA A 34 -9.99 0.61 -0.32
N SER A 35 -9.44 0.72 -1.54
CA SER A 35 -9.62 1.91 -2.38
C SER A 35 -11.07 2.15 -2.79
N VAL A 36 -11.91 1.11 -2.84
CA VAL A 36 -13.35 1.24 -3.18
C VAL A 36 -14.06 2.12 -2.16
N ALA A 37 -13.68 2.05 -0.89
CA ALA A 37 -14.26 2.89 0.16
C ALA A 37 -13.98 4.39 -0.03
N LEU A 38 -12.98 4.74 -0.83
CA LEU A 38 -12.56 6.13 -1.07
C LEU A 38 -13.23 6.76 -2.30
N VAL A 39 -13.95 5.98 -3.12
CA VAL A 39 -14.55 6.46 -4.38
C VAL A 39 -15.55 7.60 -4.16
N GLY A 40 -16.33 7.56 -3.07
CA GLY A 40 -17.25 8.63 -2.72
C GLY A 40 -16.60 9.88 -2.10
N LEU A 41 -15.31 9.82 -1.75
CA LEU A 41 -14.61 10.91 -1.08
C LEU A 41 -13.84 11.82 -2.02
N ILE A 42 -13.34 11.32 -3.15
CA ILE A 42 -12.37 12.05 -3.98
C ILE A 42 -12.82 12.05 -5.44
N GLN A 43 -12.88 13.24 -6.03
CA GLN A 43 -13.27 13.43 -7.42
C GLN A 43 -12.19 12.99 -8.41
N GLY A 44 -12.63 12.40 -9.52
CA GLY A 44 -11.79 11.96 -10.62
C GLY A 44 -11.16 10.58 -10.40
N ALA A 45 -10.48 10.04 -11.42
CA ALA A 45 -9.82 8.73 -11.35
C ALA A 45 -8.31 8.81 -11.05
N GLY A 46 -7.71 10.00 -11.13
CA GLY A 46 -6.26 10.20 -11.02
C GLY A 46 -5.69 9.74 -9.68
N TRP A 47 -6.39 10.05 -8.58
CA TRP A 47 -6.00 9.60 -7.24
C TRP A 47 -6.00 8.07 -7.11
N TRP A 48 -6.96 7.39 -7.75
CA TRP A 48 -7.10 5.94 -7.67
C TRP A 48 -5.92 5.25 -8.36
N PHE A 49 -5.57 5.69 -9.57
CA PHE A 49 -4.39 5.18 -10.27
C PHE A 49 -3.11 5.48 -9.49
N ALA A 50 -2.96 6.69 -8.95
CA ALA A 50 -1.78 7.06 -8.17
C ALA A 50 -1.62 6.19 -6.91
N LEU A 51 -2.72 5.93 -6.18
CA LEU A 51 -2.76 5.07 -5.00
C LEU A 51 -2.37 3.63 -5.37
N ILE A 52 -3.05 3.04 -6.35
CA ILE A 52 -2.88 1.63 -6.70
C ILE A 52 -1.53 1.37 -7.33
N LEU A 53 -1.10 2.19 -8.29
CA LEU A 53 0.20 1.98 -8.96
C LEU A 53 1.35 2.14 -7.98
N THR A 54 1.31 3.15 -7.11
CA THR A 54 2.40 3.39 -6.14
C THR A 54 2.47 2.28 -5.10
N SER A 55 1.33 1.91 -4.50
CA SER A 55 1.29 0.84 -3.49
C SER A 55 1.65 -0.52 -4.09
N ALA A 56 1.13 -0.86 -5.26
CA ALA A 56 1.48 -2.11 -5.94
C ALA A 56 2.97 -2.15 -6.32
N PHE A 57 3.53 -1.04 -6.80
CA PHE A 57 4.95 -0.93 -7.10
C PHE A 57 5.82 -1.20 -5.86
N LEU A 58 5.50 -0.58 -4.71
CA LEU A 58 6.23 -0.83 -3.46
C LEU A 58 6.15 -2.29 -3.02
N LEU A 59 4.95 -2.88 -3.00
CA LEU A 59 4.74 -4.27 -2.60
C LEU A 59 5.48 -5.26 -3.53
N VAL A 60 5.46 -5.00 -4.84
CA VAL A 60 6.19 -5.80 -5.84
C VAL A 60 7.70 -5.61 -5.69
N ALA A 61 8.17 -4.39 -5.43
CA ALA A 61 9.58 -4.13 -5.17
C ALA A 61 10.05 -4.87 -3.90
N GLY A 62 9.26 -4.86 -2.82
CA GLY A 62 9.54 -5.62 -1.60
C GLY A 62 9.62 -7.12 -1.84
N ALA A 63 8.69 -7.68 -2.61
CA ALA A 63 8.74 -9.08 -3.05
C ALA A 63 10.01 -9.36 -3.86
N GLY A 64 10.32 -8.48 -4.82
CA GLY A 64 11.51 -8.51 -5.66
C GLY A 64 12.80 -8.56 -4.85
N LEU A 65 12.98 -7.61 -3.91
CA LEU A 65 14.13 -7.54 -3.01
C LEU A 65 14.32 -8.86 -2.23
N ARG A 66 13.25 -9.47 -1.73
CA ARG A 66 13.32 -10.76 -1.05
C ARG A 66 13.68 -11.90 -2.00
N THR A 67 13.18 -11.86 -3.23
CA THR A 67 13.56 -12.87 -4.22
C THR A 67 15.04 -12.75 -4.59
N LEU A 68 15.62 -11.55 -4.54
CA LEU A 68 17.05 -11.32 -4.74
C LEU A 68 17.92 -11.69 -3.52
N GLY A 69 17.31 -12.08 -2.40
CA GLY A 69 18.02 -12.55 -1.20
C GLY A 69 18.20 -11.49 -0.11
N VAL A 70 17.61 -10.30 -0.24
CA VAL A 70 17.63 -9.29 0.82
C VAL A 70 16.93 -9.84 2.08
N HIS A 71 17.56 -9.68 3.23
CA HIS A 71 17.01 -10.17 4.49
C HIS A 71 15.69 -9.45 4.83
N ARG A 72 14.68 -10.23 5.22
CA ARG A 72 13.29 -9.76 5.46
C ARG A 72 13.13 -8.55 6.38
N GLY A 73 14.10 -8.30 7.28
CA GLY A 73 14.09 -7.16 8.21
C GLY A 73 14.55 -5.84 7.60
N PHE A 74 15.34 -5.87 6.52
CA PHE A 74 15.80 -4.65 5.83
C PHE A 74 14.84 -4.19 4.74
N VAL A 75 13.98 -5.08 4.25
CA VAL A 75 13.05 -4.77 3.16
C VAL A 75 12.09 -3.62 3.52
N PRO A 76 11.46 -3.57 4.71
CA PRO A 76 10.63 -2.43 5.09
C PRO A 76 11.37 -1.09 5.06
N LEU A 77 12.64 -1.08 5.49
CA LEU A 77 13.46 0.13 5.45
C LEU A 77 13.74 0.56 4.00
N LEU A 78 14.03 -0.39 3.12
CA LEU A 78 14.22 -0.12 1.68
C LEU A 78 12.92 0.34 1.01
N GLU A 79 11.77 -0.20 1.39
CA GLU A 79 10.46 0.26 0.91
C GLU A 79 10.14 1.67 1.39
N LEU A 80 10.48 2.04 2.63
CA LEU A 80 10.36 3.42 3.11
C LEU A 80 11.23 4.38 2.29
N VAL A 81 12.48 3.99 2.03
CA VAL A 81 13.39 4.79 1.18
C VAL A 81 12.82 4.91 -0.24
N LEU A 82 12.30 3.82 -0.81
CA LEU A 82 11.67 3.82 -2.13
C LEU A 82 10.41 4.69 -2.17
N GLY A 83 9.57 4.62 -1.14
CA GLY A 83 8.40 5.49 -0.98
C GLY A 83 8.81 6.96 -0.89
N ALA A 84 9.83 7.29 -0.10
CA ALA A 84 10.36 8.65 0.01
C ALA A 84 10.93 9.15 -1.33
N MET A 85 11.58 8.28 -2.10
CA MET A 85 12.07 8.60 -3.45
C MET A 85 10.91 8.91 -4.41
N ILE A 86 9.85 8.10 -4.40
CA ILE A 86 8.65 8.33 -5.22
C ILE A 86 7.98 9.64 -4.82
N MET A 87 7.79 9.87 -3.51
CA MET A 87 7.20 11.10 -3.00
C MET A 87 8.03 12.34 -3.36
N THR A 88 9.36 12.21 -3.43
CA THR A 88 10.25 13.32 -3.80
C THR A 88 10.17 13.58 -5.30
N ALA A 89 10.14 12.53 -6.12
CA ALA A 89 10.03 12.65 -7.57
C ALA A 89 8.71 13.31 -8.00
N VAL A 90 7.61 12.98 -7.33
CA VAL A 90 6.27 13.48 -7.70
C VAL A 90 5.92 14.79 -6.99
N PHE A 91 6.22 14.90 -5.70
CA PHE A 91 5.78 16.00 -4.84
C PHE A 91 6.93 16.81 -4.23
N GLY A 92 8.16 16.63 -4.69
CA GLY A 92 9.32 17.34 -4.14
C GLY A 92 9.42 18.80 -4.54
N GLY A 93 8.63 19.28 -5.51
CA GLY A 93 8.62 20.69 -5.92
C GLY A 93 9.99 21.21 -6.39
N GLY A 94 10.86 20.32 -6.93
CA GLY A 94 12.21 20.66 -7.37
C GLY A 94 13.26 20.76 -6.25
N THR A 95 12.90 20.47 -4.99
CA THR A 95 13.84 20.52 -3.84
C THR A 95 14.70 19.25 -3.70
N GLY A 96 14.36 18.18 -4.41
CA GLY A 96 15.05 16.89 -4.32
C GLY A 96 16.42 16.92 -5.02
N LEU A 97 17.42 16.29 -4.40
CA LEU A 97 18.72 16.07 -5.03
C LEU A 97 18.55 15.07 -6.18
N LEU A 98 19.01 15.47 -7.38
CA LEU A 98 18.75 14.76 -8.65
C LEU A 98 17.24 14.55 -8.93
N GLY A 99 16.36 15.28 -8.25
CA GLY A 99 14.91 15.14 -8.36
C GLY A 99 14.29 13.96 -7.61
N ILE A 100 15.08 13.08 -6.97
CA ILE A 100 14.55 11.83 -6.37
C ILE A 100 14.98 11.66 -4.91
N ILE A 101 16.15 12.17 -4.53
CA ILE A 101 16.65 12.02 -3.16
C ILE A 101 16.11 13.20 -2.32
N PRO A 102 15.35 12.96 -1.24
CA PRO A 102 14.81 14.04 -0.42
C PRO A 102 15.95 14.82 0.23
N THR A 103 15.86 16.16 0.19
CA THR A 103 16.74 17.06 0.93
C THR A 103 16.01 17.61 2.16
N PRO A 104 16.70 18.27 3.10
CA PRO A 104 16.02 18.95 4.21
C PRO A 104 14.91 19.93 3.74
N ALA A 105 15.10 20.60 2.61
CA ALA A 105 14.09 21.47 2.00
C ALA A 105 12.85 20.69 1.51
N THR A 106 13.03 19.46 1.01
CA THR A 106 11.93 18.58 0.61
C THR A 106 11.02 18.25 1.78
N PHE A 107 11.58 17.99 2.97
CA PHE A 107 10.76 17.73 4.16
C PHE A 107 9.95 18.95 4.59
N VAL A 108 10.51 20.16 4.48
CA VAL A 108 9.77 21.41 4.73
C VAL A 108 8.63 21.57 3.74
N HIS A 109 8.87 21.29 2.46
CA HIS A 109 7.84 21.36 1.44
C HIS A 109 6.71 20.32 1.65
N TRP A 110 7.06 19.08 1.97
CA TRP A 110 6.09 18.04 2.33
C TRP A 110 5.25 18.42 3.54
N TRP A 111 5.87 19.05 4.54
CA TRP A 111 5.14 19.55 5.70
C TRP A 111 4.11 20.62 5.32
N GLN A 112 4.47 21.53 4.41
CA GLN A 112 3.54 22.53 3.87
C GLN A 112 2.38 21.87 3.10
N LEU A 113 2.66 20.90 2.22
CA LEU A 113 1.63 20.14 1.52
C LEU A 113 0.69 19.42 2.48
N LEU A 114 1.24 18.80 3.55
CA LEU A 114 0.43 18.15 4.57
C LEU A 114 -0.50 19.14 5.29
N GLN A 115 0.02 20.31 5.67
CA GLN A 115 -0.79 21.37 6.31
C GLN A 115 -1.90 21.87 5.37
N GLN A 116 -1.60 22.06 4.09
CA GLN A 116 -2.58 22.44 3.07
C GLN A 116 -3.63 21.35 2.90
N ALA A 117 -3.23 20.08 2.82
CA ALA A 117 -4.17 18.95 2.71
C ALA A 117 -5.13 18.89 3.90
N MET A 118 -4.64 19.09 5.12
CA MET A 118 -5.49 19.13 6.32
C MET A 118 -6.50 20.28 6.27
N LEU A 119 -6.08 21.48 5.86
CA LEU A 119 -7.00 22.61 5.67
C LEU A 119 -8.06 22.30 4.62
N SER A 120 -7.65 21.69 3.50
CA SER A 120 -8.55 21.32 2.42
C SER A 120 -9.56 20.24 2.84
N ILE A 121 -9.21 19.30 3.73
CA ILE A 121 -10.18 18.33 4.31
C ILE A 121 -11.30 19.02 5.07
N TYR A 122 -11.00 20.09 5.82
CA TYR A 122 -12.01 20.82 6.60
C TYR A 122 -12.84 21.80 5.77
N GLN A 123 -12.25 22.32 4.69
CA GLN A 123 -12.88 23.35 3.86
C GLN A 123 -13.70 22.77 2.70
N GLN A 124 -13.33 21.58 2.22
CA GLN A 124 -14.02 20.93 1.11
C GLN A 124 -15.12 20.00 1.61
N GLY A 125 -16.27 20.03 0.93
CA GLY A 125 -17.29 19.01 1.08
C GLY A 125 -16.88 17.71 0.37
N THR A 126 -17.55 16.62 0.70
CA THR A 126 -17.42 15.35 -0.03
C THR A 126 -18.32 15.36 -1.27
N PRO A 127 -17.83 15.00 -2.47
CA PRO A 127 -16.47 14.54 -2.79
C PRO A 127 -15.49 15.72 -3.00
N ALA A 128 -14.31 15.60 -2.39
CA ALA A 128 -13.22 16.58 -2.45
C ALA A 128 -12.53 16.60 -3.82
N GLU A 129 -12.06 17.78 -4.22
CA GLU A 129 -11.27 17.93 -5.44
C GLU A 129 -9.87 17.33 -5.28
N SER A 130 -9.35 16.68 -6.33
CA SER A 130 -8.04 16.02 -6.32
C SER A 130 -6.87 17.00 -6.53
N LEU A 131 -6.79 18.00 -5.64
CA LEU A 131 -5.68 18.96 -5.61
C LEU A 131 -4.34 18.27 -5.27
N PRO A 132 -3.19 18.85 -5.66
CA PRO A 132 -1.87 18.26 -5.42
C PRO A 132 -1.60 17.89 -3.96
N GLU A 133 -2.04 18.70 -3.00
CA GLU A 133 -1.91 18.45 -1.57
C GLU A 133 -2.73 17.23 -1.10
N PHE A 134 -3.91 17.01 -1.69
CA PHE A 134 -4.71 15.81 -1.42
C PHE A 134 -4.07 14.57 -2.02
N LEU A 135 -3.55 14.66 -3.24
CA LEU A 135 -2.81 13.56 -3.86
C LEU A 135 -1.56 13.21 -3.05
N PHE A 136 -0.88 14.20 -2.47
CA PHE A 136 0.23 13.97 -1.55
C PHE A 136 -0.19 13.13 -0.35
N LEU A 137 -1.34 13.46 0.27
CA LEU A 137 -1.89 12.67 1.39
C LEU A 137 -2.24 11.24 0.98
N VAL A 138 -2.94 11.09 -0.15
CA VAL A 138 -3.39 9.79 -0.66
C VAL A 138 -2.22 8.88 -1.02
N VAL A 139 -1.26 9.39 -1.79
CA VAL A 139 -0.08 8.62 -2.22
C VAL A 139 0.85 8.37 -1.04
N GLY A 140 1.07 9.35 -0.18
CA GLY A 140 1.86 9.18 1.05
C GLY A 140 1.26 8.14 1.99
N GLY A 141 -0.06 8.20 2.20
CA GLY A 141 -0.81 7.18 2.94
C GLY A 141 -0.71 5.80 2.30
N ALA A 142 -0.84 5.71 0.98
CA ALA A 142 -0.69 4.46 0.23
C ALA A 142 0.70 3.85 0.41
N CYS A 143 1.76 4.66 0.38
CA CYS A 143 3.13 4.24 0.65
C CYS A 143 3.28 3.67 2.06
N LEU A 144 2.79 4.39 3.07
CA LEU A 144 2.85 3.96 4.46
C LEU A 144 2.09 2.66 4.70
N ILE A 145 0.87 2.55 4.18
CA ILE A 145 0.06 1.34 4.32
C ILE A 145 0.71 0.17 3.58
N ALA A 146 1.25 0.36 2.37
CA ALA A 146 1.98 -0.69 1.65
C ALA A 146 3.14 -1.25 2.49
N VAL A 147 3.98 -0.37 3.05
CA VAL A 147 5.09 -0.75 3.94
C VAL A 147 4.59 -1.48 5.19
N VAL A 148 3.51 -0.99 5.82
CA VAL A 148 2.93 -1.63 7.01
C VAL A 148 2.42 -3.04 6.67
N LEU A 149 1.70 -3.20 5.57
CA LEU A 149 1.18 -4.49 5.13
C LEU A 149 2.30 -5.49 4.85
N ASP A 150 3.32 -5.07 4.11
CA ASP A 150 4.49 -5.88 3.80
C ASP A 150 5.27 -6.27 5.06
N THR A 151 5.49 -5.32 5.96
CA THR A 151 6.15 -5.53 7.25
C THR A 151 5.40 -6.54 8.10
N LEU A 152 4.09 -6.36 8.28
CA LEU A 152 3.29 -7.22 9.14
C LEU A 152 3.22 -8.65 8.60
N ALA A 153 2.91 -8.81 7.32
CA ALA A 153 2.73 -10.14 6.76
C ALA A 153 4.05 -10.88 6.54
N VAL A 154 5.14 -10.20 6.17
CA VAL A 154 6.38 -10.88 5.74
C VAL A 154 7.51 -10.74 6.75
N ALA A 155 7.78 -9.53 7.24
CA ALA A 155 8.87 -9.30 8.19
C ALA A 155 8.53 -9.88 9.58
N VAL A 156 7.38 -9.47 10.12
CA VAL A 156 6.84 -9.90 11.43
C VAL A 156 6.19 -11.29 11.34
N ARG A 157 5.76 -11.72 10.14
CA ARG A 157 5.04 -13.00 9.91
C ARG A 157 3.72 -13.08 10.66
N ALA A 158 3.01 -11.96 10.75
CA ALA A 158 1.71 -11.85 11.39
C ALA A 158 0.67 -11.26 10.39
N PRO A 159 0.39 -11.96 9.28
CA PRO A 159 -0.51 -11.46 8.23
C PRO A 159 -1.92 -11.15 8.71
N ALA A 160 -2.40 -11.78 9.79
CA ALA A 160 -3.69 -11.41 10.39
C ALA A 160 -3.77 -9.95 10.87
N PHE A 161 -2.63 -9.32 11.23
CA PHE A 161 -2.61 -7.93 11.67
C PHE A 161 -2.74 -6.92 10.52
N THR A 162 -2.67 -7.35 9.25
CA THR A 162 -2.89 -6.45 8.11
C THR A 162 -4.29 -5.83 8.12
N ALA A 163 -5.25 -6.49 8.76
CA ALA A 163 -6.58 -5.95 9.00
C ALA A 163 -6.55 -4.64 9.79
N VAL A 164 -5.58 -4.43 10.68
CA VAL A 164 -5.45 -3.17 11.43
C VAL A 164 -5.06 -2.02 10.50
N GLY A 165 -4.08 -2.25 9.62
CA GLY A 165 -3.64 -1.24 8.64
C GLY A 165 -4.78 -0.85 7.69
N VAL A 166 -5.50 -1.83 7.14
CA VAL A 166 -6.64 -1.55 6.25
C VAL A 166 -7.85 -1.00 7.00
N GLY A 167 -8.10 -1.46 8.23
CA GLY A 167 -9.13 -0.90 9.10
C GLY A 167 -8.91 0.58 9.34
N ALA A 168 -7.67 1.01 9.58
CA ALA A 168 -7.34 2.43 9.73
C ALA A 168 -7.70 3.26 8.48
N VAL A 169 -7.53 2.70 7.28
CA VAL A 169 -7.95 3.36 6.02
C VAL A 169 -9.47 3.44 5.92
N LEU A 170 -10.19 2.37 6.27
CA LEU A 170 -11.66 2.31 6.21
C LEU A 170 -12.37 3.21 7.23
N VAL A 171 -11.71 3.52 8.35
CA VAL A 171 -12.24 4.47 9.35
C VAL A 171 -12.44 5.86 8.75
N VAL A 172 -11.59 6.29 7.82
CA VAL A 172 -11.66 7.63 7.21
C VAL A 172 -12.99 7.87 6.47
N PRO A 173 -13.38 7.08 5.45
CA PRO A 173 -14.69 7.24 4.81
C PRO A 173 -15.86 6.97 5.77
N GLY A 174 -15.72 6.04 6.72
CA GLY A 174 -16.76 5.80 7.72
C GLY A 174 -17.03 6.99 8.65
N ALA A 175 -16.03 7.84 8.88
CA ALA A 175 -16.16 9.05 9.70
C ALA A 175 -16.56 10.30 8.88
N LEU A 176 -16.22 10.34 7.59
CA LEU A 176 -16.43 11.51 6.74
C LEU A 176 -17.72 11.45 5.91
N LEU A 177 -18.21 10.25 5.57
CA LEU A 177 -19.46 10.08 4.83
C LEU A 177 -20.66 10.12 5.78
N GLY A 178 -21.65 10.98 5.48
CA GLY A 178 -22.85 11.12 6.30
C GLY A 178 -23.71 9.85 6.38
N ASP A 179 -23.71 9.04 5.32
CA ASP A 179 -24.44 7.77 5.24
C ASP A 179 -23.63 6.57 5.80
N GLY A 180 -22.40 6.82 6.27
CA GLY A 180 -21.48 5.81 6.77
C GLY A 180 -20.68 5.09 5.68
N LEU A 181 -20.01 4.00 6.06
CA LEU A 181 -19.17 3.22 5.16
C LEU A 181 -20.01 2.33 4.23
N ASP A 182 -19.72 2.37 2.93
CA ASP A 182 -20.38 1.53 1.93
C ASP A 182 -20.24 0.03 2.28
N PRO A 183 -21.36 -0.70 2.47
CA PRO A 183 -21.34 -2.13 2.77
C PRO A 183 -20.60 -2.97 1.71
N SER A 184 -20.62 -2.53 0.45
CA SER A 184 -19.92 -3.22 -0.64
C SER A 184 -18.40 -3.10 -0.48
N ALA A 185 -17.89 -1.93 -0.10
CA ALA A 185 -16.47 -1.70 0.16
C ALA A 185 -15.99 -2.50 1.38
N LEU A 186 -16.82 -2.60 2.42
CA LEU A 186 -16.56 -3.45 3.58
C LEU A 186 -16.50 -4.93 3.18
N ALA A 187 -17.48 -5.41 2.40
CA ALA A 187 -17.53 -6.79 1.94
C ALA A 187 -16.32 -7.14 1.06
N LEU A 188 -15.94 -6.27 0.12
CA LEU A 188 -14.75 -6.46 -0.71
C LEU A 188 -13.48 -6.49 0.14
N SER A 189 -13.36 -5.60 1.12
CA SER A 189 -12.21 -5.56 2.03
C SER A 189 -12.12 -6.83 2.88
N ALA A 190 -13.25 -7.35 3.36
CA ALA A 190 -13.33 -8.61 4.08
C ALA A 190 -12.94 -9.80 3.20
N ILE A 191 -13.43 -9.86 1.95
CA ILE A 191 -13.06 -10.90 0.99
C ILE A 191 -11.56 -10.88 0.71
N ALA A 192 -10.98 -9.69 0.47
CA ALA A 192 -9.54 -9.54 0.24
C ALA A 192 -8.71 -9.96 1.46
N TYR A 193 -9.15 -9.60 2.68
CA TYR A 193 -8.51 -10.04 3.90
C TYR A 193 -8.56 -11.56 4.10
N LEU A 194 -9.73 -12.19 3.91
CA LEU A 194 -9.87 -13.65 3.98
C LEU A 194 -9.02 -14.35 2.92
N TRP A 195 -8.91 -13.76 1.72
CA TRP A 195 -8.03 -14.25 0.68
C TRP A 195 -6.55 -14.16 1.10
N LEU A 196 -6.14 -13.08 1.75
CA LEU A 196 -4.80 -12.94 2.31
C LEU A 196 -4.49 -14.00 3.37
N LEU A 197 -5.42 -14.25 4.30
CA LEU A 197 -5.28 -15.33 5.27
C LEU A 197 -5.16 -16.69 4.58
N ARG A 198 -6.00 -16.96 3.58
CA ARG A 198 -5.91 -18.20 2.78
C ARG A 198 -4.60 -18.32 2.03
N ALA A 199 -4.03 -17.21 1.56
CA ALA A 199 -2.73 -17.19 0.88
C ALA A 199 -1.56 -17.48 1.83
N ASP A 200 -1.70 -17.17 3.12
CA ASP A 200 -0.70 -17.47 4.14
C ASP A 200 -0.69 -18.94 4.58
N VAL A 201 -1.85 -19.62 4.61
CA VAL A 201 -1.96 -21.03 5.00
C VAL A 201 -1.07 -21.90 4.09
N ARG A 202 -0.10 -22.61 4.71
CA ARG A 202 0.98 -23.37 4.06
C ARG A 202 0.72 -24.85 3.98
#